data_AF-A0A0H3J0S6-F1
#
_entry.id   AF-A0A0H3J0S6-F1
#
_cell.length_a   1.000
_cell.length_b   1.000
_cell.length_c   1.000
_cell.angle_alpha   90.00
_cell.angle_beta   90.00
_cell.angle_gamma   90.00
#
_symmetry.space_group_name_H-M   'P 1'
#
loop_
_entity.id
_entity.type
_entity.pdbx_description
1 polymer ?
#
loop_
_entity_poly.entity_id
_entity_poly.type
_entity_poly.pdbx_seq_one_letter_code
_entity_poly.pdbx_strand_id
1 'polypeptide(L)'
;MNKKIIGVLIASLTSIYLFAGCSNPSKQAAQNTTQTAHAAAKNTEHNSESTNHASENTSHNQASNSETSSKDALNKAFTDELTGLATIEQDVKKNDFTDAEKLAQQLHEKFHMEIVPALADKKGKDYAEDIHSKYHELQDAVKSKDTAKIAELIKVNRDNLDTTANILEISIKK
;
A
#
# COMPACT_ATOMS: atom_id res chain seq x y z
N MET A 1 -25.11 -41.87 44.72
CA MET A 1 -24.54 -40.50 44.80
C MET A 1 -23.03 -40.62 44.55
N ASN A 2 -22.60 -40.45 43.30
CA ASN A 2 -21.19 -40.66 42.90
C ASN A 2 -20.52 -39.31 42.65
N LYS A 3 -19.63 -38.90 43.55
CA LYS A 3 -18.79 -37.71 43.40
C LYS A 3 -17.66 -38.03 42.39
N LYS A 4 -17.70 -37.43 41.21
CA LYS A 4 -16.56 -37.40 40.28
C LYS A 4 -15.67 -36.21 40.64
N ILE A 5 -14.42 -36.50 40.98
CA ILE A 5 -13.35 -35.52 41.22
C ILE A 5 -12.79 -35.11 39.86
N ILE A 6 -12.85 -33.82 39.55
CA ILE A 6 -12.28 -33.20 38.35
C ILE A 6 -10.85 -32.80 38.69
N GLY A 7 -9.87 -33.51 38.14
CA GLY A 7 -8.46 -33.13 38.18
C GLY A 7 -8.13 -32.25 36.97
N VAL A 8 -7.91 -30.97 37.21
CA VAL A 8 -7.40 -30.01 36.21
C VAL A 8 -5.87 -30.06 36.28
N LEU A 9 -5.23 -30.55 35.21
CA LEU A 9 -3.77 -30.54 35.06
C LEU A 9 -3.40 -29.33 34.19
N ILE A 10 -2.93 -28.25 34.81
CA ILE A 10 -2.40 -27.07 34.10
C ILE A 10 -0.90 -27.28 33.95
N ALA A 11 -0.45 -27.64 32.76
CA ALA A 11 0.96 -27.65 32.41
C ALA A 11 1.34 -26.29 31.81
N SER A 12 1.96 -25.42 32.61
CA SER A 12 2.61 -24.20 32.12
C SER A 12 4.00 -24.55 31.60
N LEU A 13 4.19 -24.51 30.28
CA LEU A 13 5.52 -24.61 29.66
C LEU A 13 6.02 -23.20 29.34
N THR A 14 6.86 -22.69 30.23
CA THR A 14 7.62 -21.45 30.07
C THR A 14 8.82 -21.75 29.17
N SER A 15 8.73 -21.43 27.88
CA SER A 15 9.89 -21.47 26.98
C SER A 15 10.69 -20.17 27.10
N ILE A 16 11.78 -20.25 27.85
CA ILE A 16 12.87 -19.26 27.85
C ILE A 16 13.80 -19.66 26.72
N TYR A 17 13.96 -18.82 25.69
CA TYR A 17 15.10 -18.89 24.78
C TYR A 17 15.93 -17.61 24.84
N LEU A 18 17.22 -17.88 24.98
CA LEU A 18 18.31 -17.02 25.39
C LEU A 18 18.77 -16.10 24.25
N PHE A 19 19.04 -14.84 24.59
CA PHE A 19 19.77 -13.87 23.76
C PHE A 19 21.27 -14.20 23.77
N ALA A 20 21.87 -14.35 22.59
CA ALA A 20 23.31 -14.21 22.32
C ALA A 20 23.44 -13.97 20.80
N GLY A 21 24.20 -13.04 20.25
CA GLY A 21 25.12 -12.05 20.80
C GLY A 21 25.59 -11.19 19.63
N CYS A 22 26.03 -9.96 19.94
CA CYS A 22 26.64 -9.03 19.00
C CYS A 22 27.89 -9.63 18.33
N SER A 23 28.11 -9.32 17.06
CA SER A 23 29.44 -9.02 16.52
C SER A 23 29.31 -8.34 15.16
N ASN A 24 29.65 -7.06 15.14
CA ASN A 24 29.94 -6.26 13.96
C ASN A 24 31.40 -5.82 14.08
N PRO A 25 32.24 -5.95 13.03
CA PRO A 25 33.26 -4.95 12.80
C PRO A 25 33.44 -4.59 11.32
N SER A 26 33.15 -3.31 11.02
CA SER A 26 34.00 -2.32 10.35
C SER A 26 35.03 -2.75 9.29
N LYS A 27 35.01 -2.09 8.11
CA LYS A 27 36.01 -1.10 7.59
C LYS A 27 35.73 -0.80 6.10
N GLN A 28 35.51 0.48 5.74
CA GLN A 28 36.43 1.37 4.99
C GLN A 28 36.84 0.83 3.62
N ALA A 29 36.92 1.55 2.50
CA ALA A 29 36.70 2.93 2.09
C ALA A 29 36.88 2.93 0.54
N ALA A 30 36.31 3.88 -0.19
CA ALA A 30 36.98 4.54 -1.33
C ALA A 30 36.04 5.56 -2.00
N GLN A 31 36.46 6.82 -1.93
CA GLN A 31 36.01 7.94 -2.76
C GLN A 31 36.86 7.96 -4.04
N ASN A 32 36.24 8.19 -5.20
CA ASN A 32 36.71 9.08 -6.28
C ASN A 32 35.69 9.04 -7.43
N THR A 33 34.96 10.11 -7.73
CA THR A 33 35.36 11.29 -8.54
C THR A 33 35.85 10.92 -9.93
N THR A 34 35.02 11.17 -10.95
CA THR A 34 35.45 11.69 -12.26
C THR A 34 34.29 12.44 -12.90
N GLN A 35 34.37 13.78 -12.87
CA GLN A 35 33.79 14.66 -13.88
C GLN A 35 34.65 14.56 -15.14
N THR A 36 34.02 14.39 -16.31
CA THR A 36 34.45 15.04 -17.57
C THR A 36 33.22 15.24 -18.47
N ALA A 37 33.09 16.45 -18.99
CA ALA A 37 32.04 16.95 -19.87
C ALA A 37 32.29 16.63 -21.36
N HIS A 38 31.45 17.26 -22.20
CA HIS A 38 31.43 17.37 -23.67
C HIS A 38 30.51 16.37 -24.40
N ALA A 39 29.75 16.72 -25.43
CA ALA A 39 29.28 17.98 -26.00
C ALA A 39 28.31 17.62 -27.15
N ALA A 40 27.48 18.59 -27.54
CA ALA A 40 26.91 18.79 -28.88
C ALA A 40 25.82 17.84 -29.39
N ALA A 41 24.57 18.34 -29.40
CA ALA A 41 23.65 18.08 -30.50
C ALA A 41 23.01 19.40 -30.95
N LYS A 42 22.96 19.54 -32.28
CA LYS A 42 22.68 20.71 -33.12
C LYS A 42 21.17 20.92 -33.29
N ASN A 43 20.79 22.20 -33.45
CA ASN A 43 19.61 22.78 -34.12
C ASN A 43 18.51 21.86 -34.64
N THR A 44 17.25 22.26 -34.42
CA THR A 44 16.30 22.55 -35.52
C THR A 44 15.29 23.58 -35.04
N GLU A 45 15.24 24.69 -35.77
CA GLU A 45 14.25 25.77 -35.70
C GLU A 45 12.88 25.23 -36.09
N HIS A 46 11.81 25.68 -35.43
CA HIS A 46 10.55 25.89 -36.12
C HIS A 46 9.81 27.08 -35.51
N ASN A 47 9.82 28.15 -36.29
CA ASN A 47 8.96 29.32 -36.22
C ASN A 47 7.49 28.91 -36.37
N SER A 48 6.61 29.45 -35.53
CA SER A 48 5.21 29.73 -35.87
C SER A 48 4.63 30.74 -34.86
N GLU A 49 4.66 31.99 -35.29
CA GLU A 49 3.85 33.11 -34.84
C GLU A 49 2.35 32.79 -34.99
N SER A 50 1.51 33.13 -33.99
CA SER A 50 0.22 33.82 -34.19
C SER A 50 -0.59 33.98 -32.88
N THR A 51 -0.68 35.24 -32.45
CA THR A 51 -1.84 36.03 -32.00
C THR A 51 -2.95 35.48 -31.06
N ASN A 52 -3.20 36.33 -30.04
CA ASN A 52 -4.47 36.73 -29.40
C ASN A 52 -5.31 35.68 -28.64
N HIS A 53 -5.59 35.93 -27.35
CA HIS A 53 -6.78 36.67 -26.92
C HIS A 53 -6.92 36.73 -25.38
N ALA A 54 -7.23 37.94 -24.91
CA ALA A 54 -8.13 38.30 -23.82
C ALA A 54 -8.17 37.44 -22.53
N SER A 55 -7.63 38.06 -21.49
CA SER A 55 -8.14 38.02 -20.12
C SER A 55 -9.67 38.05 -20.08
N GLU A 56 -10.29 36.97 -19.64
CA GLU A 56 -11.67 36.98 -19.14
C GLU A 56 -11.72 36.46 -17.71
N ASN A 57 -12.18 37.36 -16.86
CA ASN A 57 -12.27 37.29 -15.42
C ASN A 57 -13.51 36.48 -15.07
N THR A 58 -13.41 35.15 -15.01
CA THR A 58 -14.55 34.31 -14.67
C THR A 58 -14.43 33.83 -13.23
N SER A 59 -14.97 34.65 -12.33
CA SER A 59 -15.33 34.28 -10.97
C SER A 59 -16.25 33.05 -11.00
N HIS A 60 -15.67 31.85 -10.80
CA HIS A 60 -16.42 30.64 -10.50
C HIS A 60 -16.54 30.52 -8.99
N ASN A 61 -17.61 31.14 -8.48
CA ASN A 61 -18.18 30.78 -7.19
C ASN A 61 -18.80 29.39 -7.36
N GLN A 62 -18.03 28.32 -7.14
CA GLN A 62 -18.54 26.97 -7.06
C GLN A 62 -18.35 26.45 -5.64
N ALA A 63 -19.26 26.88 -4.78
CA ALA A 63 -19.47 26.26 -3.49
C ALA A 63 -19.97 24.83 -3.70
N SER A 64 -19.22 23.88 -3.13
CA SER A 64 -19.74 22.68 -2.48
C SER A 64 -20.54 21.70 -3.35
N ASN A 65 -19.85 20.98 -4.24
CA ASN A 65 -20.32 19.66 -4.68
C ASN A 65 -19.18 18.63 -4.87
N SER A 66 -17.97 18.95 -4.40
CA SER A 66 -16.77 18.13 -4.63
C SER A 66 -16.52 17.07 -3.56
N GLU A 67 -17.11 17.20 -2.37
CA GLU A 67 -16.89 16.24 -1.28
C GLU A 67 -17.65 14.93 -1.49
N THR A 68 -18.89 14.98 -2.00
CA THR A 68 -19.70 13.77 -2.23
C THR A 68 -19.06 12.85 -3.28
N SER A 69 -18.61 13.41 -4.41
CA SER A 69 -17.94 12.64 -5.47
C SER A 69 -16.63 11.99 -5.00
N SER A 70 -15.90 12.65 -4.08
CA SER A 70 -14.64 12.13 -3.54
C SER A 70 -14.88 11.00 -2.54
N LYS A 71 -15.92 11.09 -1.69
CA LYS A 71 -16.31 10.00 -0.78
C LYS A 71 -16.83 8.77 -1.52
N ASP A 72 -17.59 8.94 -2.59
CA ASP A 72 -18.08 7.81 -3.40
C ASP A 72 -16.94 7.07 -4.11
N ALA A 73 -15.97 7.82 -4.64
CA ALA A 73 -14.75 7.25 -5.21
C ALA A 73 -13.96 6.44 -4.16
N LEU A 74 -13.76 7.01 -2.96
CA LEU A 74 -13.10 6.30 -1.85
C LEU A 74 -13.88 5.04 -1.43
N ASN A 75 -15.20 5.12 -1.26
CA ASN A 75 -16.03 3.94 -0.93
C ASN A 75 -15.82 2.81 -1.96
N LYS A 76 -15.77 3.16 -3.25
CA LYS A 76 -15.47 2.20 -4.33
C LYS A 76 -14.03 1.69 -4.24
N ALA A 77 -13.06 2.54 -3.92
CA ALA A 77 -11.67 2.17 -3.66
C ALA A 77 -11.61 1.04 -2.63
N PHE A 78 -12.12 1.29 -1.42
CA PHE A 78 -12.13 0.31 -0.33
C PHE A 78 -12.87 -0.98 -0.68
N THR A 79 -14.00 -0.90 -1.39
CA THR A 79 -14.76 -2.09 -1.79
C THR A 79 -13.97 -2.96 -2.78
N ASP A 80 -13.34 -2.33 -3.77
CA ASP A 80 -12.54 -3.04 -4.76
C ASP A 80 -11.28 -3.64 -4.12
N GLU A 81 -10.66 -2.94 -3.16
CA GLU A 81 -9.53 -3.46 -2.38
C GLU A 81 -9.90 -4.71 -1.58
N LEU A 82 -10.98 -4.66 -0.79
CA LEU A 82 -11.44 -5.80 0.00
C LEU A 82 -11.80 -7.01 -0.87
N THR A 83 -12.52 -6.76 -1.97
CA THR A 83 -12.91 -7.80 -2.93
C THR A 83 -11.68 -8.40 -3.62
N GLY A 84 -10.75 -7.54 -4.04
CA GLY A 84 -9.53 -7.96 -4.70
C GLY A 84 -8.64 -8.82 -3.80
N LEU A 85 -8.48 -8.44 -2.53
CA LEU A 85 -7.76 -9.25 -1.54
C LEU A 85 -8.41 -10.63 -1.34
N ALA A 86 -9.73 -10.73 -1.39
CA ALA A 86 -10.43 -12.02 -1.36
C ALA A 86 -10.18 -12.86 -2.62
N THR A 87 -10.17 -12.23 -3.79
CA THR A 87 -9.86 -12.91 -5.05
C THR A 87 -8.42 -13.41 -5.10
N ILE A 88 -7.43 -12.61 -4.69
CA ILE A 88 -6.01 -13.05 -4.56
C ILE A 88 -5.93 -14.29 -3.67
N GLU A 89 -6.63 -14.28 -2.52
CA GLU A 89 -6.66 -15.44 -1.63
C GLU A 89 -7.21 -16.70 -2.30
N GLN A 90 -8.24 -16.55 -3.16
CA GLN A 90 -8.83 -17.67 -3.91
C GLN A 90 -7.92 -18.17 -5.03
N ASP A 91 -7.27 -17.27 -5.77
CA ASP A 91 -6.40 -17.62 -6.89
C ASP A 91 -5.14 -18.32 -6.40
N VAL A 92 -4.56 -17.85 -5.29
CA VAL A 92 -3.43 -18.53 -4.62
C VAL A 92 -3.82 -19.93 -4.14
N LYS A 93 -5.04 -20.12 -3.60
CA LYS A 93 -5.56 -21.47 -3.23
C LYS A 93 -5.69 -22.40 -4.44
N LYS A 94 -5.90 -21.86 -5.64
CA LYS A 94 -5.96 -22.60 -6.91
C LYS A 94 -4.57 -22.76 -7.56
N ASN A 95 -3.50 -22.23 -6.96
CA ASN A 95 -2.17 -22.09 -7.54
C ASN A 95 -2.11 -21.20 -8.80
N ASP A 96 -3.08 -20.32 -8.98
CA ASP A 96 -3.12 -19.34 -10.07
C ASP A 96 -2.39 -18.05 -9.68
N PHE A 97 -1.05 -18.11 -9.73
CA PHE A 97 -0.22 -16.97 -9.36
C PHE A 97 -0.16 -15.89 -10.45
N THR A 98 -0.48 -16.22 -11.70
CA THR A 98 -0.46 -15.25 -12.80
C THR A 98 -1.57 -14.22 -12.62
N ASP A 99 -2.80 -14.71 -12.38
CA ASP A 99 -3.94 -13.84 -12.16
C ASP A 99 -3.83 -13.11 -10.80
N ALA A 100 -3.34 -13.81 -9.76
CA ALA A 100 -3.06 -13.19 -8.48
C ALA A 100 -2.03 -12.06 -8.56
N GLU A 101 -0.94 -12.22 -9.33
CA GLU A 101 0.09 -11.19 -9.49
C GLU A 101 -0.47 -9.95 -10.19
N LYS A 102 -1.20 -10.17 -11.28
CA LYS A 102 -1.84 -9.08 -12.03
C LYS A 102 -2.81 -8.30 -11.14
N LEU A 103 -3.64 -9.01 -10.37
CA LEU A 103 -4.58 -8.37 -9.47
C LEU A 103 -3.87 -7.63 -8.33
N ALA A 104 -2.84 -8.22 -7.72
CA ALA A 104 -2.05 -7.57 -6.67
C ALA A 104 -1.40 -6.27 -7.16
N GLN A 105 -0.89 -6.24 -8.40
CA GLN A 105 -0.39 -5.01 -9.00
C GLN A 105 -1.49 -3.95 -9.16
N GLN A 106 -2.65 -4.34 -9.70
CA GLN A 106 -3.77 -3.40 -9.91
C GLN A 106 -4.27 -2.81 -8.59
N LEU A 107 -4.38 -3.62 -7.54
CA LEU A 107 -4.76 -3.15 -6.20
C LEU A 107 -3.70 -2.20 -5.62
N HIS A 108 -2.41 -2.55 -5.74
CA HIS A 108 -1.34 -1.68 -5.27
C HIS A 108 -1.39 -0.29 -5.94
N GLU A 109 -1.49 -0.24 -7.27
CA GLU A 109 -1.60 1.02 -8.01
C GLU A 109 -2.85 1.81 -7.60
N LYS A 110 -3.98 1.13 -7.44
CA LYS A 110 -5.24 1.76 -7.03
C LYS A 110 -5.16 2.32 -5.61
N PHE A 111 -4.64 1.55 -4.66
CA PHE A 111 -4.43 1.99 -3.29
C PHE A 111 -3.54 3.25 -3.24
N HIS A 112 -2.43 3.22 -4.00
CA HIS A 112 -1.50 4.36 -4.12
C HIS A 112 -2.17 5.62 -4.69
N MET A 113 -3.01 5.47 -5.71
CA MET A 113 -3.66 6.61 -6.37
C MET A 113 -4.85 7.17 -5.60
N GLU A 114 -5.68 6.30 -5.00
CA GLU A 114 -6.98 6.70 -4.47
C GLU A 114 -6.98 6.85 -2.95
N ILE A 115 -6.28 5.99 -2.20
CA ILE A 115 -6.38 5.92 -0.73
C ILE A 115 -5.20 6.62 -0.06
N VAL A 116 -3.97 6.43 -0.55
CA VAL A 116 -2.76 7.04 0.05
C VAL A 116 -2.85 8.56 0.16
N PRO A 117 -3.32 9.32 -0.85
CA PRO A 117 -3.41 10.78 -0.74
C PRO A 117 -4.37 11.22 0.38
N ALA A 118 -5.57 10.63 0.42
CA ALA A 118 -6.57 10.95 1.45
C ALA A 118 -6.06 10.60 2.86
N LEU A 119 -5.34 9.49 2.99
CA LEU A 119 -4.76 9.07 4.24
C LEU A 119 -3.59 9.97 4.68
N ALA A 120 -2.73 10.35 3.75
CA ALA A 120 -1.62 11.26 4.00
C ALA A 120 -2.13 12.63 4.46
N ASP A 121 -3.22 13.12 3.85
CA ASP A 121 -3.87 14.37 4.26
C ASP A 121 -4.46 14.30 5.69
N LYS A 122 -4.94 13.13 6.13
CA LYS A 122 -5.54 12.95 7.46
C LYS A 122 -4.55 12.59 8.57
N LYS A 123 -3.51 11.81 8.29
CA LYS A 123 -2.60 11.23 9.30
C LYS A 123 -1.12 11.53 9.07
N GLY A 124 -0.78 12.14 7.94
CA GLY A 124 0.60 12.42 7.54
C GLY A 124 1.18 11.34 6.61
N LYS A 125 2.19 11.75 5.85
CA LYS A 125 2.83 10.91 4.81
C LYS A 125 3.43 9.63 5.38
N ASP A 126 4.17 9.71 6.49
CA ASP A 126 4.84 8.53 7.06
C ASP A 126 3.85 7.44 7.46
N TYR A 127 2.69 7.82 7.99
CA TYR A 127 1.61 6.87 8.33
C TYR A 127 1.03 6.22 7.07
N ALA A 128 0.80 7.02 6.02
CA ALA A 128 0.26 6.51 4.76
C ALA A 128 1.26 5.58 4.04
N GLU A 129 2.55 5.92 4.06
CA GLU A 129 3.62 5.10 3.48
C GLU A 129 3.83 3.78 4.22
N ASP A 130 3.70 3.75 5.56
CA ASP A 130 3.77 2.50 6.32
C ASP A 130 2.68 1.51 5.89
N ILE A 131 1.44 1.98 5.71
CA ILE A 131 0.35 1.13 5.22
C ILE A 131 0.57 0.75 3.75
N HIS A 132 0.95 1.71 2.90
CA HIS A 132 1.26 1.47 1.49
C HIS A 132 2.37 0.41 1.31
N SER A 133 3.37 0.39 2.18
CA SER A 133 4.44 -0.60 2.15
C SER A 133 3.92 -2.05 2.25
N LYS A 134 2.80 -2.28 2.96
CA LYS A 134 2.19 -3.61 3.10
C LYS A 134 1.52 -4.11 1.82
N TYR A 135 1.10 -3.20 0.95
CA TYR A 135 0.65 -3.54 -0.40
C TYR A 135 1.81 -3.91 -1.31
N HIS A 136 2.92 -3.16 -1.22
CA HIS A 136 4.15 -3.49 -1.93
C HIS A 136 4.68 -4.87 -1.51
N GLU A 137 4.76 -5.13 -0.20
CA GLU A 137 5.17 -6.44 0.33
C GLU A 137 4.26 -7.58 -0.14
N LEU A 138 2.94 -7.34 -0.27
CA LEU A 138 1.99 -8.33 -0.76
C LEU A 138 2.25 -8.65 -2.23
N GLN A 139 2.45 -7.61 -3.07
CA GLN A 139 2.79 -7.79 -4.48
C GLN A 139 4.07 -8.63 -4.62
N ASP A 140 5.09 -8.33 -3.83
CA ASP A 140 6.36 -9.07 -3.86
C ASP A 140 6.19 -10.52 -3.39
N ALA A 141 5.39 -10.76 -2.35
CA ALA A 141 5.09 -12.11 -1.87
C ALA A 141 4.32 -12.95 -2.91
N VAL A 142 3.40 -12.33 -3.66
CA VAL A 142 2.69 -12.97 -4.78
C VAL A 142 3.65 -13.32 -5.91
N LYS A 143 4.53 -12.40 -6.31
CA LYS A 143 5.58 -12.64 -7.32
C LYS A 143 6.52 -13.78 -6.94
N SER A 144 6.92 -13.84 -5.67
CA SER A 144 7.78 -14.91 -5.15
C SER A 144 7.02 -16.21 -4.82
N LYS A 145 5.69 -16.22 -4.96
CA LYS A 145 4.80 -17.34 -4.64
C LYS A 145 4.91 -17.81 -3.18
N ASP A 146 5.21 -16.91 -2.27
CA ASP A 146 5.31 -17.21 -0.83
C ASP A 146 3.92 -17.27 -0.20
N THR A 147 3.29 -18.43 -0.26
CA THR A 147 1.88 -18.62 0.17
C THR A 147 1.64 -18.31 1.64
N ALA A 148 2.63 -18.56 2.51
CA ALA A 148 2.52 -18.25 3.92
C ALA A 148 2.51 -16.73 4.14
N LYS A 149 3.47 -16.02 3.50
CA LYS A 149 3.56 -14.57 3.58
C LYS A 149 2.37 -13.87 2.92
N ILE A 150 1.86 -14.38 1.81
CA ILE A 150 0.63 -13.88 1.17
C ILE A 150 -0.55 -13.97 2.14
N ALA A 151 -0.75 -15.10 2.81
CA ALA A 151 -1.87 -15.27 3.73
C ALA A 151 -1.78 -14.33 4.95
N GLU A 152 -0.57 -14.06 5.44
CA GLU A 152 -0.31 -13.07 6.49
C GLU A 152 -0.63 -11.64 6.00
N LEU A 153 -0.06 -11.24 4.85
CA LEU A 153 -0.21 -9.89 4.32
C LEU A 153 -1.63 -9.58 3.86
N ILE A 154 -2.41 -10.56 3.42
CA ILE A 154 -3.84 -10.35 3.15
C ILE A 154 -4.58 -9.97 4.43
N LYS A 155 -4.27 -10.59 5.58
CA LYS A 155 -4.88 -10.23 6.87
C LYS A 155 -4.46 -8.82 7.29
N VAL A 156 -3.16 -8.55 7.26
CA VAL A 156 -2.61 -7.23 7.61
C VAL A 156 -3.24 -6.13 6.75
N ASN A 157 -3.34 -6.33 5.44
CA ASN A 157 -3.94 -5.33 4.54
C ASN A 157 -5.45 -5.18 4.77
N ARG A 158 -6.20 -6.25 5.09
CA ARG A 158 -7.61 -6.13 5.48
C ARG A 158 -7.79 -5.33 6.78
N ASP A 159 -6.95 -5.55 7.78
CA ASP A 159 -6.98 -4.82 9.05
C ASP A 159 -6.58 -3.34 8.86
N ASN A 160 -5.60 -3.09 7.99
CA ASN A 160 -5.20 -1.74 7.60
C ASN A 160 -6.32 -1.02 6.85
N LEU A 161 -7.05 -1.70 5.96
CA LEU A 161 -8.22 -1.13 5.27
C LEU A 161 -9.33 -0.78 6.25
N ASP A 162 -9.63 -1.63 7.23
CA ASP A 162 -10.63 -1.32 8.26
C ASP A 162 -10.22 -0.09 9.09
N THR A 163 -8.95 -0.06 9.52
CA THR A 163 -8.39 1.07 10.27
C THR A 163 -8.43 2.36 9.45
N THR A 164 -8.04 2.28 8.18
CA THR A 164 -8.01 3.44 7.26
C THR A 164 -9.42 3.92 6.94
N ALA A 165 -10.38 3.02 6.72
CA ALA A 165 -11.78 3.37 6.51
C ALA A 165 -12.34 4.15 7.71
N ASN A 166 -12.04 3.70 8.94
CA ASN A 166 -12.43 4.41 10.15
C ASN A 166 -11.79 5.81 10.24
N ILE A 167 -10.52 5.96 9.89
CA ILE A 167 -9.80 7.25 9.88
C ILE A 167 -10.40 8.21 8.85
N LEU A 168 -10.79 7.69 7.68
CA LEU A 168 -11.35 8.47 6.57
C LEU A 168 -12.88 8.63 6.67
N GLU A 169 -13.50 8.11 7.72
CA GLU A 169 -14.96 8.12 7.93
C GLU A 169 -15.73 7.49 6.75
N ILE A 170 -15.17 6.41 6.19
CA ILE A 170 -15.72 5.62 5.10
C ILE A 170 -16.44 4.40 5.69
N SER A 171 -17.66 4.14 5.23
CA SER A 171 -18.44 2.98 5.67
C SER A 171 -18.17 1.79 4.75
N ILE A 172 -17.32 0.87 5.20
CA ILE A 172 -17.08 -0.39 4.49
C ILE A 172 -18.09 -1.45 4.91
N LYS A 173 -18.68 -2.14 3.93
CA LYS A 173 -19.51 -3.33 4.18
C LYS A 173 -18.60 -4.54 4.27
N LYS A 174 -18.65 -5.24 5.41
CA LYS A 174 -17.92 -6.48 5.65
C LYS A 174 -18.67 -7.69 5.11
#